data_AF-A0A1E7GK62-F1
#
_entry.id   AF-A0A1E7GK62-F1
#
_cell.length_a   1.000
_cell.length_b   1.000
_cell.length_c   1.000
_cell.angle_alpha   90.00
_cell.angle_beta   90.00
_cell.angle_gamma   90.00
#
_symmetry.space_group_name_H-M   'P 1'
#
loop_
_entity.id
_entity.type
_entity.pdbx_description
1 polymer ?
#
loop_
_entity_poly.entity_id
_entity_poly.type
_entity_poly.pdbx_seq_one_letter_code
_entity_poly.pdbx_strand_id
1 'polypeptide(L)'
;MISQNTDIRDIASLTGKEVAQLNFIRDSQTYYFRKHNRQGMRSHIFEVLAVEDLLKETNGEIIDGIRWYPRAVPRYMLRILRTRFTSLEQILDEIKRYTLVLKFLGPELIAISNEFIVEYTGTGKSEIVLCGFQEYVQGAILDPWGLVGQAPFDTFCQTRFSSDKVGKKRIAAGLESIAAFVRRMRKMITESGYVTDLAGNGNLVLTDKGKIKLVDINNIVKVSMDDTILLDDKGYPSCDKSIEVLYILEETILKTQNLSGDPLYKHFLSAARKKRVNSLEKEFFENLSEQSPGGLYGAN
;
A
#
# COMPACT_ATOMS: atom_id res chain seq x y z
N MET A 1 -16.70 -13.89 17.17
CA MET A 1 -17.54 -13.15 18.15
C MET A 1 -16.54 -12.37 18.97
N ILE A 2 -16.38 -11.08 18.68
CA ILE A 2 -15.50 -10.20 19.45
C ILE A 2 -16.01 -10.24 20.88
N SER A 3 -15.16 -10.61 21.84
CA SER A 3 -15.56 -10.60 23.25
C SER A 3 -15.90 -9.17 23.63
N GLN A 4 -17.01 -8.95 24.34
CA GLN A 4 -17.32 -7.62 24.87
C GLN A 4 -16.14 -7.19 25.75
N ASN A 5 -15.47 -6.09 25.38
CA ASN A 5 -14.23 -5.50 25.94
C ASN A 5 -12.94 -5.64 25.11
N THR A 6 -12.91 -6.37 23.99
CA THR A 6 -11.70 -6.36 23.13
C THR A 6 -11.81 -5.28 22.06
N ASP A 7 -10.87 -4.34 22.04
CA ASP A 7 -10.78 -3.32 20.99
C ASP A 7 -10.40 -3.95 19.66
N ILE A 8 -11.09 -3.57 18.59
CA ILE A 8 -10.88 -4.06 17.23
C ILE A 8 -9.44 -3.87 16.74
N ARG A 9 -8.73 -2.84 17.24
CA ARG A 9 -7.35 -2.50 16.85
C ARG A 9 -6.31 -3.48 17.40
N ASP A 10 -6.62 -4.11 18.53
CA ASP A 10 -5.74 -5.04 19.24
C ASP A 10 -5.92 -6.50 18.75
N ILE A 11 -6.98 -6.77 17.99
CA ILE A 11 -7.26 -8.12 17.48
C ILE A 11 -6.33 -8.41 16.30
N ALA A 12 -5.73 -9.60 16.26
CA ALA A 12 -4.86 -10.00 15.16
C ALA A 12 -5.60 -9.98 13.80
N SER A 13 -6.85 -10.45 13.77
CA SER A 13 -7.67 -10.52 12.57
C SER A 13 -9.13 -10.23 12.87
N LEU A 14 -9.74 -9.37 12.07
CA LEU A 14 -11.18 -9.13 12.04
C LEU A 14 -11.80 -9.85 10.85
N THR A 15 -12.94 -10.50 11.05
CA THR A 15 -13.70 -11.11 9.96
C THR A 15 -14.63 -10.09 9.29
N GLY A 16 -15.05 -10.36 8.05
CA GLY A 16 -16.01 -9.52 7.35
C GLY A 16 -17.35 -9.35 8.08
N LYS A 17 -17.82 -10.42 8.74
CA LYS A 17 -19.03 -10.39 9.56
C LYS A 17 -18.89 -9.46 10.77
N GLU A 18 -17.72 -9.47 11.41
CA GLU A 18 -17.43 -8.61 12.54
C GLU A 18 -17.33 -7.14 12.11
N VAL A 19 -16.74 -6.85 10.95
CA VAL A 19 -16.74 -5.49 10.37
C VAL A 19 -18.15 -4.98 10.11
N ALA A 20 -19.02 -5.81 9.54
CA ALA A 20 -20.41 -5.44 9.28
C ALA A 20 -21.21 -5.13 10.56
N GLN A 21 -20.76 -5.60 11.72
CA GLN A 21 -21.39 -5.38 13.03
C GLN A 21 -20.82 -4.18 13.79
N LEU A 22 -19.80 -3.48 13.25
CA LEU A 22 -19.26 -2.29 13.88
C LEU A 22 -20.32 -1.18 13.89
N ASN A 23 -20.42 -0.44 15.00
CA ASN A 23 -21.48 0.55 15.23
C ASN A 23 -21.52 1.69 14.18
N PHE A 24 -20.40 1.94 13.49
CA PHE A 24 -20.27 2.96 12.46
C PHE A 24 -20.40 2.41 11.02
N ILE A 25 -20.59 1.10 10.85
CA ILE A 25 -20.85 0.48 9.55
C ILE A 25 -22.36 0.31 9.40
N ARG A 26 -22.93 0.97 8.38
CA ARG A 26 -24.34 0.79 8.04
C ARG A 26 -24.53 -0.54 7.32
N ASP A 27 -25.15 -1.50 7.99
CA ASP A 27 -25.56 -2.74 7.33
C ASP A 27 -26.65 -2.43 6.29
N SER A 28 -26.25 -2.47 5.03
CA SER A 28 -27.13 -2.27 3.88
C SER A 28 -27.46 -3.60 3.19
N GLN A 29 -26.85 -4.71 3.59
CA GLN A 29 -26.85 -6.00 2.88
C GLN A 29 -26.42 -5.95 1.41
N THR A 30 -26.03 -4.78 0.89
CA THR A 30 -25.57 -4.57 -0.49
C THR A 30 -24.10 -4.96 -0.67
N TYR A 31 -23.33 -4.87 0.41
CA TYR A 31 -21.88 -5.06 0.39
C TYR A 31 -21.43 -6.20 1.31
N TYR A 32 -20.41 -6.90 0.85
CA TYR A 32 -19.69 -7.90 1.63
C TYR A 32 -18.25 -7.45 1.85
N PHE A 33 -17.77 -7.58 3.09
CA PHE A 33 -16.40 -7.27 3.47
C PHE A 33 -15.56 -8.54 3.42
N ARG A 34 -14.69 -8.67 2.42
CA ARG A 34 -13.72 -9.77 2.35
C ARG A 34 -12.40 -9.29 2.92
N LYS A 35 -11.83 -10.04 3.86
CA LYS A 35 -10.50 -9.73 4.40
C LYS A 35 -9.49 -9.72 3.25
N HIS A 36 -8.74 -8.62 3.13
CA HIS A 36 -7.67 -8.57 2.15
C HIS A 36 -6.49 -9.42 2.64
N ASN A 37 -5.89 -10.20 1.74
CA ASN A 37 -4.81 -11.12 2.08
C ASN A 37 -3.53 -10.41 2.54
N ARG A 38 -3.32 -9.15 2.14
CA ARG A 38 -2.20 -8.31 2.55
C ARG A 38 -2.62 -7.35 3.65
N GLN A 39 -3.01 -7.89 4.80
CA GLN A 39 -3.30 -7.07 5.96
C GLN A 39 -1.99 -6.46 6.50
N GLY A 40 -1.91 -5.13 6.56
CA GLY A 40 -0.75 -4.44 7.12
C GLY A 40 -0.74 -4.48 8.66
N MET A 41 0.44 -4.32 9.27
CA MET A 41 0.58 -4.19 10.73
C MET A 41 -0.10 -2.93 11.31
N ARG A 42 -0.46 -1.98 10.44
CA ARG A 42 -1.03 -0.67 10.80
C ARG A 42 -2.54 -0.60 10.62
N SER A 43 -3.13 -1.51 9.84
CA SER A 43 -4.53 -1.40 9.44
C SER A 43 -5.17 -2.79 9.28
N HIS A 44 -6.44 -2.91 9.63
CA HIS A 44 -7.28 -3.94 9.06
C HIS A 44 -7.73 -3.50 7.67
N ILE A 45 -7.53 -4.35 6.66
CA ILE A 45 -7.82 -4.03 5.26
C ILE A 45 -8.86 -5.01 4.73
N PHE A 46 -9.92 -4.47 4.15
CA PHE A 46 -11.04 -5.22 3.61
C PHE A 46 -11.34 -4.79 2.17
N GLU A 47 -11.50 -5.78 1.32
CA GLU A 47 -12.15 -5.64 0.01
C GLU A 47 -13.64 -5.44 0.24
N VAL A 48 -14.20 -4.38 -0.34
CA VAL A 48 -15.64 -4.08 -0.31
C VAL A 48 -16.24 -4.56 -1.63
N LEU A 49 -16.94 -5.67 -1.57
CA LEU A 49 -17.50 -6.38 -2.72
C LEU A 49 -19.01 -6.16 -2.79
N ALA A 50 -19.57 -6.11 -3.99
CA ALA A 50 -21.02 -6.20 -4.12
C ALA A 50 -21.47 -7.65 -3.88
N VAL A 51 -22.58 -7.81 -3.17
CA VAL A 51 -23.12 -9.14 -2.87
C VAL A 51 -23.50 -9.89 -4.15
N GLU A 52 -23.99 -9.20 -5.18
CA GLU A 52 -24.29 -9.79 -6.49
C GLU A 52 -23.08 -10.45 -7.15
N ASP A 53 -21.91 -9.79 -7.10
CA ASP A 53 -20.67 -10.31 -7.67
C ASP A 53 -20.14 -11.50 -6.85
N LEU A 54 -20.32 -11.44 -5.52
CA LEU A 54 -19.98 -12.56 -4.63
C LEU A 54 -20.86 -13.79 -4.89
N LEU A 55 -22.14 -13.60 -5.18
CA LEU A 55 -23.05 -14.70 -5.53
C LEU A 55 -22.63 -15.36 -6.84
N LYS A 56 -22.18 -14.59 -7.83
CA LYS A 56 -21.61 -15.13 -9.07
C LYS A 56 -20.32 -15.91 -8.83
N GLU A 57 -19.43 -15.41 -7.97
CA GLU A 57 -18.21 -16.13 -7.59
C GLU A 57 -18.54 -17.47 -6.90
N THR A 58 -19.56 -17.49 -6.04
CA THR A 58 -19.89 -18.65 -5.20
C THR A 58 -20.73 -19.70 -5.94
N ASN A 59 -21.78 -19.25 -6.63
CA ASN A 59 -22.77 -20.12 -7.25
C ASN A 59 -22.50 -20.34 -8.74
N GLY A 60 -21.68 -19.48 -9.35
CA GLY A 60 -21.44 -19.43 -10.78
C GLY A 60 -22.57 -18.73 -11.55
N GLU A 61 -22.22 -18.20 -12.72
CA GLU A 61 -23.16 -17.70 -13.73
C GLU A 61 -23.01 -18.49 -15.03
N ILE A 62 -24.09 -18.61 -15.80
CA ILE A 62 -24.06 -19.33 -17.09
C ILE A 62 -23.71 -18.32 -18.18
N ILE A 63 -22.59 -18.56 -18.87
CA ILE A 63 -22.13 -17.80 -20.03
C ILE A 63 -21.90 -18.81 -21.15
N ASP A 64 -22.62 -18.65 -22.27
CA ASP A 64 -22.57 -19.55 -23.44
C ASP A 64 -22.74 -21.04 -23.09
N GLY A 65 -23.65 -21.34 -22.15
CA GLY A 65 -23.95 -22.70 -21.69
C GLY A 65 -22.93 -23.29 -20.72
N ILE A 66 -21.84 -22.58 -20.42
CA ILE A 66 -20.80 -22.99 -19.47
C ILE A 66 -21.05 -22.27 -18.13
N ARG A 67 -20.91 -22.98 -17.01
CA ARG A 67 -20.95 -22.36 -15.68
C ARG A 67 -19.59 -21.78 -15.34
N TRP A 68 -19.51 -20.46 -15.27
CA TRP A 68 -18.33 -19.68 -14.91
C TRP A 68 -18.44 -19.20 -13.47
N TYR A 69 -17.32 -19.18 -12.74
CA TYR A 69 -17.23 -18.68 -11.37
C TYR A 69 -16.29 -17.46 -11.35
N PRO A 70 -16.72 -16.31 -11.89
CA PRO A 70 -15.87 -15.13 -11.94
C PRO A 70 -15.57 -14.66 -10.52
N ARG A 71 -14.29 -14.34 -10.25
CA ARG A 71 -13.91 -13.75 -8.96
C ARG A 71 -14.57 -12.38 -8.81
N ALA A 72 -15.22 -12.15 -7.68
CA ALA A 72 -15.78 -10.86 -7.33
C ALA A 72 -14.65 -9.83 -7.21
N VAL A 73 -14.78 -8.74 -7.96
CA VAL A 73 -13.79 -7.65 -7.99
C VAL A 73 -14.17 -6.61 -6.93
N PRO A 74 -13.23 -6.18 -6.07
CA PRO A 74 -13.51 -5.13 -5.09
C PRO A 74 -13.93 -3.84 -5.78
N ARG A 75 -14.95 -3.17 -5.23
CA ARG A 75 -15.31 -1.80 -5.64
C ARG A 75 -14.45 -0.78 -4.90
N TYR A 76 -14.17 -1.07 -3.63
CA TYR A 76 -13.39 -0.22 -2.73
C TYR A 76 -12.53 -1.07 -1.79
N MET A 77 -11.60 -0.40 -1.14
CA MET A 77 -10.79 -0.93 -0.05
C MET A 77 -11.13 -0.14 1.22
N LEU A 78 -11.64 -0.81 2.25
CA LEU A 78 -11.82 -0.25 3.58
C LEU A 78 -10.58 -0.52 4.43
N ARG A 79 -10.01 0.52 5.01
CA ARG A 79 -8.93 0.46 5.99
C ARG A 79 -9.46 0.94 7.35
N ILE A 80 -9.19 0.18 8.39
CA ILE A 80 -9.43 0.57 9.77
C ILE A 80 -8.06 0.62 10.46
N LEU A 81 -7.60 1.81 10.82
CA LEU A 81 -6.27 1.98 11.39
C LEU A 81 -6.23 1.42 12.81
N ARG A 82 -5.13 0.75 13.12
CA ARG A 82 -4.82 0.20 14.46
C ARG A 82 -4.20 1.23 15.38
N THR A 83 -3.70 2.34 14.85
CA THR A 83 -3.11 3.42 15.63
C THR A 83 -4.12 3.99 16.62
N ARG A 84 -3.70 4.12 17.88
CA ARG A 84 -4.46 4.80 18.92
C ARG A 84 -4.02 6.26 18.96
N PHE A 85 -4.97 7.15 18.79
CA PHE A 85 -4.74 8.58 18.86
C PHE A 85 -5.18 9.10 20.22
N THR A 86 -4.35 9.93 20.85
CA THR A 86 -4.65 10.50 22.17
C THR A 86 -5.41 11.83 22.06
N SER A 87 -5.46 12.42 20.85
CA SER A 87 -6.20 13.66 20.58
C SER A 87 -6.70 13.71 19.15
N LEU A 88 -7.72 14.55 18.92
CA LEU A 88 -8.21 14.86 17.57
C LEU A 88 -7.13 15.51 16.70
N GLU A 89 -6.25 16.32 17.30
CA GLU A 89 -5.15 16.97 16.59
C GLU A 89 -4.20 15.96 15.94
N GLN A 90 -3.84 14.87 16.65
CA GLN A 90 -3.00 13.82 16.08
C GLN A 90 -3.65 13.13 14.88
N ILE A 91 -4.98 12.94 14.91
CA ILE A 91 -5.73 12.35 13.79
C ILE A 91 -5.75 13.31 12.60
N LEU A 92 -6.00 14.59 12.85
CA LEU A 92 -6.00 15.61 11.81
C LEU A 92 -4.61 15.74 11.17
N ASP A 93 -3.54 15.60 11.94
CA ASP A 93 -2.18 15.58 11.40
C ASP A 93 -1.91 14.35 10.52
N GLU A 94 -2.44 13.18 10.88
CA GLU A 94 -2.37 11.99 10.03
C GLU A 94 -3.13 12.20 8.70
N ILE A 95 -4.34 12.78 8.76
CA ILE A 95 -5.13 13.13 7.56
C ILE A 95 -4.40 14.19 6.70
N LYS A 96 -3.72 15.16 7.33
CA LYS A 96 -2.90 16.17 6.61
C LYS A 96 -1.76 15.51 5.85
N ARG A 97 -1.13 14.46 6.40
CA ARG A 97 -0.08 13.71 5.69
C ARG A 97 -0.63 13.03 4.44
N TYR A 98 -1.78 12.37 4.52
CA TYR A 98 -2.44 11.82 3.32
C TYR A 98 -2.72 12.93 2.28
N THR A 99 -3.24 14.07 2.73
CA THR A 99 -3.54 15.23 1.88
C THR A 99 -2.29 15.78 1.21
N LEU A 100 -1.14 15.74 1.90
CA LEU A 100 0.16 16.11 1.34
C LEU A 100 0.54 15.20 0.17
N VAL A 101 0.43 13.87 0.33
CA VAL A 101 0.73 12.92 -0.75
C VAL A 101 -0.20 13.15 -1.94
N LEU A 102 -1.51 13.32 -1.69
CA LEU A 102 -2.48 13.60 -2.74
C LEU A 102 -2.18 14.92 -3.48
N LYS A 103 -1.75 15.96 -2.77
CA LYS A 103 -1.34 17.25 -3.36
C LYS A 103 -0.19 17.09 -4.35
N PHE A 104 0.82 16.29 -4.01
CA PHE A 104 2.01 16.13 -4.86
C PHE A 104 1.81 15.11 -5.98
N LEU A 105 1.24 13.95 -5.67
CA LEU A 105 1.05 12.88 -6.66
C LEU A 105 -0.17 13.13 -7.56
N GLY A 106 -1.23 13.73 -7.02
CA GLY A 106 -2.50 13.89 -7.72
C GLY A 106 -3.26 12.57 -7.91
N PRO A 107 -4.55 12.64 -8.30
CA PRO A 107 -5.44 11.47 -8.39
C PRO A 107 -5.00 10.42 -9.44
N GLU A 108 -4.13 10.81 -10.36
CA GLU A 108 -3.61 9.94 -11.42
C GLU A 108 -2.58 8.92 -10.91
N LEU A 109 -1.90 9.22 -9.81
CA LEU A 109 -0.74 8.46 -9.33
C LEU A 109 -0.92 7.88 -7.93
N ILE A 110 -2.09 8.09 -7.33
CA ILE A 110 -2.47 7.57 -6.02
C ILE A 110 -3.87 6.99 -6.11
N ALA A 111 -4.14 5.93 -5.36
CA ALA A 111 -5.49 5.46 -5.13
C ALA A 111 -6.21 6.46 -4.20
N ILE A 112 -7.22 7.14 -4.74
CA ILE A 112 -8.02 8.14 -4.02
C ILE A 112 -8.68 7.47 -2.82
N SER A 113 -8.54 8.09 -1.66
CA SER A 113 -9.08 7.63 -0.39
C SER A 113 -9.78 8.78 0.31
N ASN A 114 -10.96 8.48 0.85
CA ASN A 114 -11.62 9.35 1.80
C ASN A 114 -11.21 8.90 3.19
N GLU A 115 -10.49 9.75 3.92
CA GLU A 115 -10.13 9.52 5.31
C GLU A 115 -11.23 10.12 6.22
N PHE A 116 -11.75 9.32 7.15
CA PHE A 116 -12.86 9.72 8.00
C PHE A 116 -12.70 9.19 9.43
N ILE A 117 -13.17 9.99 10.37
CA ILE A 117 -13.08 9.74 11.80
C ILE A 117 -14.40 9.16 12.26
N VAL A 118 -14.36 8.07 13.01
CA VAL A 118 -15.54 7.44 13.59
C VAL A 118 -15.40 7.30 15.10
N GLU A 119 -16.54 7.34 15.78
CA GLU A 119 -16.67 6.94 17.16
C GLU A 119 -16.93 5.43 17.21
N TYR A 120 -16.06 4.69 17.90
CA TYR A 120 -16.19 3.26 18.14
C TYR A 120 -16.59 3.01 19.59
N THR A 121 -17.65 2.24 19.81
CA THR A 121 -18.22 2.00 21.14
C THR A 121 -18.16 0.53 21.59
N GLY A 122 -17.50 -0.34 20.83
CA GLY A 122 -17.48 -1.79 21.10
C GLY A 122 -16.71 -2.21 22.35
N THR A 123 -15.94 -1.32 22.96
CA THR A 123 -15.25 -1.52 24.26
C THR A 123 -16.07 -1.04 25.46
N GLY A 124 -17.31 -0.57 25.24
CA GLY A 124 -18.13 0.06 26.28
C GLY A 124 -17.71 1.50 26.61
N LYS A 125 -16.65 2.00 25.98
CA LYS A 125 -16.24 3.41 26.01
C LYS A 125 -16.26 3.96 24.59
N SER A 126 -16.44 5.28 24.49
CA SER A 126 -16.28 6.01 23.23
C SER A 126 -14.79 6.14 22.92
N GLU A 127 -14.36 5.57 21.81
CA GLU A 127 -12.99 5.66 21.32
C GLU A 127 -12.98 6.20 19.88
N ILE A 128 -11.98 7.00 19.56
CA ILE A 128 -11.82 7.53 18.21
C ILE A 128 -11.00 6.55 17.36
N VAL A 129 -11.50 6.26 16.16
CA VAL A 129 -10.84 5.41 15.16
C VAL A 129 -10.77 6.17 13.83
N LEU A 130 -9.60 6.13 13.19
CA LEU A 130 -9.42 6.65 11.83
C LEU A 130 -9.62 5.51 10.83
N CYS A 131 -10.44 5.77 9.81
CA CYS A 131 -10.71 4.84 8.73
C CYS A 131 -10.43 5.50 7.38
N GLY A 132 -10.02 4.68 6.41
CA GLY A 132 -9.84 5.10 5.02
C GLY A 132 -10.77 4.28 4.12
N PHE A 133 -11.48 4.95 3.21
CA PHE A 133 -12.29 4.31 2.18
C PHE A 133 -11.73 4.67 0.81
N GLN A 134 -10.99 3.73 0.23
CA GLN A 134 -10.16 3.94 -0.94
C GLN A 134 -10.74 3.28 -2.18
N GLU A 135 -10.53 3.88 -3.34
CA GLU A 135 -10.83 3.23 -4.62
C GLU A 135 -10.02 1.93 -4.75
N TYR A 136 -10.63 0.88 -5.30
CA TYR A 136 -9.88 -0.29 -5.70
C TYR A 136 -9.16 -0.03 -7.03
N VAL A 137 -7.85 -0.22 -7.06
CA VAL A 137 -7.06 -0.11 -8.29
C VAL A 137 -6.78 -1.51 -8.85
N GLN A 138 -7.46 -1.84 -9.94
CA GLN A 138 -7.21 -3.09 -10.66
C GLN A 138 -5.90 -2.98 -11.46
N GLY A 139 -5.00 -3.95 -11.26
CA GLY A 139 -3.74 -4.01 -11.99
C GLY A 139 -2.80 -5.08 -11.47
N ALA A 140 -1.59 -5.09 -12.02
CA ALA A 140 -0.52 -5.95 -11.55
C ALA A 140 0.35 -5.19 -10.54
N ILE A 141 0.64 -5.83 -9.41
CA ILE A 141 1.58 -5.30 -8.42
C ILE A 141 2.97 -5.23 -9.04
N LEU A 142 3.54 -4.02 -9.05
CA LEU A 142 4.92 -3.77 -9.44
C LEU A 142 5.78 -3.87 -8.18
N ASP A 143 6.47 -4.99 -8.03
CA ASP A 143 7.40 -5.22 -6.93
C ASP A 143 8.78 -4.66 -7.32
N PRO A 144 9.27 -3.58 -6.67
CA PRO A 144 10.54 -2.97 -7.02
C PRO A 144 11.73 -3.91 -6.79
N TRP A 145 11.65 -4.78 -5.78
CA TRP A 145 12.76 -5.66 -5.39
C TRP A 145 12.96 -6.83 -6.37
N GLY A 146 11.89 -7.25 -7.05
CA GLY A 146 11.91 -8.33 -8.03
C GLY A 146 12.33 -7.94 -9.45
N LEU A 147 12.78 -6.70 -9.68
CA LEU A 147 13.13 -6.19 -11.02
C LEU A 147 14.53 -6.65 -11.44
N VAL A 148 14.63 -7.86 -12.01
CA VAL A 148 15.89 -8.48 -12.43
C VAL A 148 16.01 -8.67 -13.96
N GLY A 149 17.23 -8.61 -14.49
CA GLY A 149 17.54 -8.85 -15.91
C GLY A 149 17.75 -7.59 -16.75
N GLN A 150 17.88 -7.75 -18.08
CA GLN A 150 18.24 -6.65 -18.99
C GLN A 150 17.08 -5.67 -19.26
N ALA A 151 15.84 -6.17 -19.35
CA ALA A 151 14.63 -5.36 -19.57
C ALA A 151 13.51 -5.75 -18.58
N PRO A 152 13.71 -5.54 -17.26
CA PRO A 152 12.85 -6.09 -16.23
C PRO A 152 11.41 -5.57 -16.30
N PHE A 153 11.22 -4.30 -16.69
CA PHE A 153 9.88 -3.72 -16.83
C PHE A 153 9.10 -4.29 -18.02
N ASP A 154 9.78 -4.51 -19.15
CA ASP A 154 9.20 -5.13 -20.33
C ASP A 154 8.77 -6.57 -20.03
N THR A 155 9.67 -7.35 -19.40
CA THR A 155 9.40 -8.71 -18.93
C THR A 155 8.21 -8.74 -17.97
N PHE A 156 8.17 -7.81 -17.00
CA PHE A 156 7.05 -7.65 -16.09
C PHE A 156 5.74 -7.41 -16.84
N CYS A 157 5.72 -6.47 -17.78
CA CYS A 157 4.53 -6.14 -18.57
C CYS A 157 4.05 -7.33 -19.42
N GLN A 158 4.97 -8.04 -20.07
CA GLN A 158 4.65 -9.20 -20.91
C GLN A 158 4.08 -10.36 -20.08
N THR A 159 4.66 -10.61 -18.90
CA THR A 159 4.24 -11.71 -18.02
C THR A 159 2.88 -11.44 -17.39
N ARG A 160 2.58 -10.17 -17.06
CA ARG A 160 1.37 -9.82 -16.27
C ARG A 160 0.19 -9.36 -17.12
N PHE A 161 0.40 -8.97 -18.37
CA PHE A 161 -0.66 -8.49 -19.24
C PHE A 161 -0.60 -9.15 -20.63
N SER A 162 -1.34 -10.23 -20.81
CA SER A 162 -1.39 -11.01 -22.05
C SER A 162 -2.16 -10.28 -23.15
N SER A 163 -1.48 -9.55 -24.04
CA SER A 163 -2.02 -9.11 -25.35
C SER A 163 -0.93 -8.56 -26.28
N ASP A 164 -0.63 -9.27 -27.38
CA ASP A 164 0.50 -8.99 -28.30
C ASP A 164 0.44 -7.62 -29.01
N LYS A 165 -0.76 -7.04 -29.21
CA LYS A 165 -0.91 -5.77 -29.96
C LYS A 165 -0.90 -4.52 -29.09
N VAL A 166 -1.04 -4.65 -27.76
CA VAL A 166 -1.11 -3.52 -26.81
C VAL A 166 0.19 -3.37 -26.00
N GLY A 167 1.09 -4.36 -26.05
CA GLY A 167 2.31 -4.41 -25.23
C GLY A 167 3.21 -3.16 -25.33
N LYS A 168 3.61 -2.75 -26.54
CA LYS A 168 4.54 -1.61 -26.71
C LYS A 168 3.96 -0.27 -26.26
N LYS A 169 2.70 0.01 -26.61
CA LYS A 169 2.01 1.26 -26.20
C LYS A 169 1.82 1.30 -24.69
N ARG A 170 1.50 0.17 -24.07
CA ARG A 170 1.39 0.03 -22.61
C ARG A 170 2.72 0.23 -21.91
N ILE A 171 3.80 -0.37 -22.42
CA ILE A 171 5.15 -0.18 -21.87
C ILE A 171 5.52 1.30 -21.92
N ALA A 172 5.35 1.97 -23.07
CA ALA A 172 5.60 3.40 -23.19
C ALA A 172 4.77 4.23 -22.19
N ALA A 173 3.47 3.97 -22.09
CA ALA A 173 2.60 4.64 -21.11
C ALA A 173 3.04 4.38 -19.65
N GLY A 174 3.49 3.15 -19.37
CA GLY A 174 4.04 2.74 -18.08
C GLY A 174 5.30 3.50 -17.72
N LEU A 175 6.26 3.59 -18.65
CA LEU A 175 7.50 4.36 -18.48
C LEU A 175 7.20 5.84 -18.23
N GLU A 176 6.31 6.45 -19.01
CA GLU A 176 5.87 7.84 -18.80
C GLU A 176 5.22 8.03 -17.42
N SER A 177 4.36 7.08 -17.02
CA SER A 177 3.67 7.15 -15.73
C SER A 177 4.64 7.00 -14.55
N ILE A 178 5.63 6.10 -14.66
CA ILE A 178 6.68 5.89 -13.66
C ILE A 178 7.59 7.12 -13.57
N ALA A 179 7.98 7.70 -14.70
CA ALA A 179 8.75 8.94 -14.72
C ALA A 179 7.99 10.09 -14.04
N ALA A 180 6.69 10.21 -14.32
CA ALA A 180 5.84 11.20 -13.66
C ALA A 180 5.72 10.96 -12.14
N PHE A 181 5.60 9.68 -11.72
CA PHE A 181 5.57 9.26 -10.32
C PHE A 181 6.85 9.67 -9.59
N VAL A 182 8.01 9.22 -10.08
CA VAL A 182 9.32 9.53 -9.50
C VAL A 182 9.51 11.03 -9.39
N ARG A 183 9.24 11.79 -10.46
CA ARG A 183 9.41 13.24 -10.48
C ARG A 183 8.55 13.93 -9.40
N ARG A 184 7.29 13.51 -9.24
CA ARG A 184 6.38 14.09 -8.24
C ARG A 184 6.76 13.65 -6.82
N MET A 185 7.25 12.42 -6.63
CA MET A 185 7.75 11.96 -5.35
C MET A 185 9.01 12.73 -4.93
N ARG A 186 9.98 12.90 -5.84
CA ARG A 186 11.17 13.73 -5.60
C ARG A 186 10.78 15.16 -5.24
N LYS A 187 9.81 15.74 -5.95
CA LYS A 187 9.27 17.06 -5.62
C LYS A 187 8.67 17.10 -4.22
N MET A 188 7.90 16.09 -3.82
CA MET A 188 7.37 15.96 -2.47
C MET A 188 8.49 15.93 -1.43
N ILE A 189 9.53 15.14 -1.65
CA ILE A 189 10.70 15.04 -0.74
C ILE A 189 11.36 16.41 -0.59
N THR A 190 11.67 17.08 -1.71
CA THR A 190 12.38 18.37 -1.68
C THR A 190 11.54 19.49 -1.07
N GLU A 191 10.25 19.57 -1.37
CA GLU A 191 9.40 20.69 -0.94
C GLU A 191 8.76 20.49 0.44
N SER A 192 8.52 19.24 0.86
CA SER A 192 7.86 18.96 2.14
C SER A 192 8.74 18.29 3.18
N GLY A 193 9.86 17.67 2.75
CA GLY A 193 10.69 16.86 3.64
C GLY A 193 10.04 15.54 4.05
N TYR A 194 9.06 15.04 3.30
CA TYR A 194 8.40 13.76 3.54
C TYR A 194 8.49 12.83 2.33
N VAL A 195 8.45 11.53 2.60
CA VAL A 195 8.31 10.46 1.61
C VAL A 195 7.25 9.48 2.10
N THR A 196 6.46 8.93 1.18
CA THR A 196 5.56 7.81 1.50
C THR A 196 6.34 6.50 1.48
N ASP A 197 5.87 5.52 2.24
CA ASP A 197 6.42 4.17 2.18
C ASP A 197 6.19 3.55 0.81
N LEU A 198 7.29 3.19 0.14
CA LEU A 198 7.30 2.52 -1.17
C LEU A 198 7.88 1.10 -1.09
N ALA A 199 8.42 0.71 0.06
CA ALA A 199 9.14 -0.55 0.23
C ALA A 199 8.20 -1.75 0.30
N GLY A 200 6.96 -1.55 0.71
CA GLY A 200 5.96 -2.60 0.83
C GLY A 200 5.61 -3.28 -0.50
N ASN A 201 5.63 -4.61 -0.52
CA ASN A 201 5.13 -5.37 -1.66
C ASN A 201 3.61 -5.17 -1.79
N GLY A 202 3.21 -4.52 -2.88
CA GLY A 202 1.81 -4.15 -3.13
C GLY A 202 1.52 -2.67 -2.99
N ASN A 203 2.50 -1.83 -2.61
CA ASN A 203 2.28 -0.38 -2.54
C ASN A 203 2.10 0.22 -3.94
N LEU A 204 2.72 -0.37 -4.97
CA LEU A 204 2.65 0.10 -6.35
C LEU A 204 1.89 -0.89 -7.23
N VAL A 205 0.89 -0.38 -7.95
CA VAL A 205 0.10 -1.15 -8.92
C VAL A 205 0.23 -0.49 -10.28
N LEU A 206 0.55 -1.28 -11.30
CA LEU A 206 0.47 -0.89 -12.71
C LEU A 206 -0.87 -1.35 -13.27
N THR A 207 -1.67 -0.44 -13.81
CA THR A 207 -2.95 -0.78 -14.44
C THR A 207 -2.75 -1.39 -15.83
N ASP A 208 -3.81 -2.01 -16.36
CA ASP A 208 -3.90 -2.50 -17.74
C ASP A 208 -3.69 -1.41 -18.81
N LYS A 209 -3.87 -0.13 -18.44
CA LYS A 209 -3.61 1.06 -19.27
C LYS A 209 -2.18 1.59 -19.13
N GLY A 210 -1.33 0.93 -18.34
CA GLY A 210 0.04 1.36 -18.09
C GLY A 210 0.14 2.58 -17.18
N LYS A 211 -0.80 2.75 -16.24
CA LYS A 211 -0.70 3.81 -15.22
C LYS A 211 -0.22 3.23 -13.91
N ILE A 212 0.81 3.83 -13.32
CA ILE A 212 1.27 3.45 -11.97
C ILE A 212 0.44 4.22 -10.94
N LYS A 213 -0.03 3.52 -9.91
CA LYS A 213 -0.67 4.12 -8.74
C LYS A 213 -0.05 3.60 -7.45
N LEU A 214 0.17 4.51 -6.51
CA LEU A 214 0.40 4.21 -5.11
C LEU A 214 -0.93 3.83 -4.46
N VAL A 215 -1.06 2.58 -4.03
CA VAL A 215 -2.31 2.06 -3.46
C VAL A 215 -2.24 1.95 -1.94
N ASP A 216 -1.07 1.63 -1.37
CA ASP A 216 -0.89 1.60 0.08
C ASP A 216 -0.12 2.84 0.56
N ILE A 217 -0.74 3.59 1.47
CA ILE A 217 -0.22 4.87 2.03
C ILE A 217 -0.23 4.77 3.56
N ASN A 218 0.00 3.57 4.09
CA ASN A 218 -0.04 3.31 5.53
C ASN A 218 1.07 4.02 6.32
N ASN A 219 2.08 4.62 5.66
CA ASN A 219 3.17 5.29 6.35
C ASN A 219 3.77 6.43 5.52
N ILE A 220 3.81 7.64 6.08
CA ILE A 220 4.42 8.83 5.47
C ILE A 220 5.43 9.37 6.48
N VAL A 221 6.71 9.28 6.12
CA VAL A 221 7.81 9.52 7.04
C VAL A 221 8.61 10.73 6.65
N LYS A 222 9.19 11.38 7.66
CA LYS A 222 10.08 12.51 7.47
C LYS A 222 11.40 12.03 6.88
N VAL A 223 11.90 12.77 5.90
CA VAL A 223 13.22 12.57 5.30
C VAL A 223 14.24 13.37 6.13
N SER A 224 15.26 12.67 6.64
CA SER A 224 16.38 13.30 7.34
C SER A 224 17.66 13.14 6.53
N MET A 225 18.36 14.25 6.27
CA MET A 225 19.66 14.26 5.56
C MET A 225 20.86 14.16 6.52
N ASP A 226 20.61 13.85 7.81
CA ASP A 226 21.65 13.55 8.79
C ASP A 226 21.95 12.05 8.86
N ASP A 227 22.97 11.65 9.62
CA ASP A 227 23.38 10.24 9.73
C ASP A 227 22.44 9.36 10.59
N THR A 228 21.31 9.93 11.03
CA THR A 228 20.28 9.22 11.79
C THR A 228 19.42 8.39 10.84
N ILE A 229 19.20 7.12 11.17
CA ILE A 229 18.25 6.26 10.47
C ILE A 229 16.97 6.29 11.29
N LEU A 230 15.94 6.94 10.75
CA LEU A 230 14.64 7.04 11.40
C LEU A 230 13.89 5.72 11.18
N LEU A 231 13.44 5.13 12.28
CA LEU A 231 12.54 3.98 12.27
C LEU A 231 11.11 4.47 12.40
N ASP A 232 10.19 3.77 11.75
CA ASP A 232 8.77 4.02 11.91
C ASP A 232 8.21 3.44 13.23
N ASP A 233 6.90 3.59 13.45
CA ASP A 233 6.20 3.09 14.64
C ASP A 233 6.25 1.56 14.83
N LYS A 234 6.71 0.82 13.82
CA LYS A 234 6.93 -0.63 13.87
C LYS A 234 8.41 -1.01 13.93
N GLY A 235 9.31 -0.04 13.93
CA GLY A 235 10.76 -0.28 13.95
C GLY A 235 11.36 -0.52 12.57
N TYR A 236 10.65 -0.26 11.48
CA TYR A 236 11.16 -0.46 10.11
C TYR A 236 11.80 0.83 9.55
N PRO A 237 12.97 0.76 8.88
CA PRO A 237 13.63 1.92 8.26
C PRO A 237 12.97 2.35 6.93
N SER A 238 11.67 2.65 6.99
CA SER A 238 10.82 2.94 5.82
C SER A 238 11.32 4.09 4.96
N CYS A 239 11.91 5.14 5.56
CA CYS A 239 12.43 6.29 4.80
C CYS A 239 13.55 5.86 3.85
N ASP A 240 14.59 5.23 4.39
CA ASP A 240 15.75 4.75 3.64
C ASP A 240 15.35 3.75 2.56
N LYS A 241 14.49 2.78 2.91
CA LYS A 241 14.03 1.75 1.98
C LYS A 241 13.14 2.32 0.87
N SER A 242 12.34 3.35 1.15
CA SER A 242 11.54 4.03 0.12
C SER A 242 12.39 4.86 -0.84
N ILE A 243 13.48 5.46 -0.35
CA ILE A 243 14.45 6.16 -1.20
C ILE A 243 15.22 5.16 -2.06
N GLU A 244 15.56 3.98 -1.52
CA GLU A 244 16.12 2.87 -2.30
C GLU A 244 15.16 2.41 -3.41
N VAL A 245 13.86 2.31 -3.14
CA VAL A 245 12.86 2.02 -4.19
C VAL A 245 12.85 3.09 -5.28
N LEU A 246 12.90 4.38 -4.93
CA LEU A 246 12.99 5.44 -5.94
C LEU A 246 14.23 5.30 -6.82
N TYR A 247 15.38 4.98 -6.22
CA TYR A 247 16.60 4.70 -6.95
C TYR A 247 16.43 3.51 -7.91
N ILE A 248 15.83 2.41 -7.45
CA ILE A 248 15.57 1.23 -8.29
C ILE A 248 14.66 1.60 -9.49
N LEU A 249 13.60 2.37 -9.27
CA LEU A 249 12.72 2.81 -10.36
C LEU A 249 13.50 3.66 -11.38
N GLU A 250 14.33 4.58 -10.92
CA GLU A 250 15.14 5.43 -11.80
C GLU A 250 16.25 4.67 -12.54
N GLU A 251 17.01 3.84 -11.84
CA GLU A 251 18.15 3.10 -12.40
C GLU A 251 17.69 1.95 -13.30
N THR A 252 16.75 1.15 -12.80
CA THR A 252 16.42 -0.15 -13.40
C THR A 252 15.35 -0.01 -14.46
N ILE A 253 14.33 0.83 -14.24
CA ILE A 253 13.23 1.03 -15.20
C ILE A 253 13.51 2.23 -16.12
N LEU A 254 13.78 3.41 -15.56
CA LEU A 254 13.91 4.64 -16.35
C LEU A 254 15.30 4.80 -16.98
N LYS A 255 16.29 4.00 -16.55
CA LYS A 255 17.69 4.07 -17.02
C LYS A 255 18.28 5.48 -16.91
N THR A 256 17.89 6.21 -15.86
CA THR A 256 18.35 7.57 -15.59
C THR A 256 19.87 7.59 -15.45
N GLN A 257 20.53 8.51 -16.16
CA GLN A 257 21.98 8.66 -16.14
C GLN A 257 22.44 9.47 -14.91
N ASN A 258 23.68 9.23 -14.46
CA ASN A 258 24.35 9.99 -13.39
C ASN A 258 23.64 10.00 -12.02
N LEU A 259 22.87 8.97 -11.68
CA LEU A 259 22.22 8.84 -10.37
C LEU A 259 23.21 8.83 -9.18
N SER A 260 24.43 8.36 -9.40
CA SER A 260 25.50 8.33 -8.39
C SER A 260 25.97 9.72 -7.94
N GLY A 261 25.74 10.75 -8.76
CA GLY A 261 26.02 12.15 -8.42
C GLY A 261 24.89 12.84 -7.66
N ASP A 262 23.71 12.24 -7.59
CA ASP A 262 22.55 12.85 -6.95
C ASP A 262 22.73 12.92 -5.41
N PRO A 263 22.60 14.09 -4.78
CA PRO A 263 22.83 14.26 -3.35
C PRO A 263 21.93 13.38 -2.46
N LEU A 264 20.69 13.13 -2.87
CA LEU A 264 19.76 12.28 -2.14
C LEU A 264 20.30 10.85 -2.11
N TYR A 265 20.61 10.29 -3.29
CA TYR A 265 21.09 8.91 -3.39
C TYR A 265 22.49 8.74 -2.82
N LYS A 266 23.37 9.72 -3.00
CA LYS A 266 24.71 9.70 -2.40
C LYS A 266 24.65 9.61 -0.87
N HIS A 267 23.70 10.29 -0.24
CA HIS A 267 23.50 10.22 1.21
C HIS A 267 22.90 8.87 1.61
N PHE A 268 21.70 8.55 1.10
CA PHE A 268 20.91 7.41 1.54
C PHE A 268 21.48 6.05 1.12
N LEU A 269 22.18 5.99 -0.01
CA LEU A 269 22.72 4.74 -0.57
C LEU A 269 24.23 4.61 -0.40
N SER A 270 24.84 5.42 0.47
CA SER A 270 26.25 5.22 0.84
C SER A 270 26.45 3.83 1.44
N ALA A 271 27.58 3.18 1.13
CA ALA A 271 27.85 1.81 1.54
C ALA A 271 27.74 1.61 3.08
N ALA A 272 28.20 2.60 3.85
CA ALA A 272 28.13 2.59 5.31
C ALA A 272 26.67 2.67 5.80
N ARG A 273 25.84 3.57 5.22
CA ARG A 273 24.44 3.71 5.59
C ARG A 273 23.63 2.49 5.18
N LYS A 274 23.79 1.98 3.95
CA LYS A 274 23.14 0.75 3.49
C LYS A 274 23.41 -0.44 4.41
N LYS A 275 24.66 -0.61 4.87
CA LYS A 275 24.99 -1.69 5.81
C LYS A 275 24.18 -1.58 7.11
N ARG A 276 24.07 -0.37 7.68
CA ARG A 276 23.28 -0.13 8.91
C ARG A 276 21.79 -0.33 8.68
N VAL A 277 21.24 0.18 7.58
CA VAL A 277 19.82 0.02 7.19
C VAL A 277 19.49 -1.47 7.03
N ASN A 278 20.33 -2.22 6.33
CA ASN A 278 20.11 -3.66 6.13
C ASN A 278 20.16 -4.45 7.43
N SER A 279 21.01 -4.06 8.39
CA SER A 279 21.01 -4.67 9.73
C SER A 279 19.70 -4.41 10.47
N LEU A 280 19.18 -3.18 10.43
CA LEU A 280 17.90 -2.81 11.07
C LEU A 280 16.72 -3.50 10.39
N GLU A 281 16.71 -3.58 9.06
CA GLU A 281 15.70 -4.30 8.28
C GLU A 281 15.69 -5.79 8.65
N LYS A 282 16.87 -6.41 8.77
CA LYS A 282 17.00 -7.81 9.17
C LYS A 282 16.45 -8.04 10.58
N GLU A 283 16.86 -7.22 11.55
CA GLU A 283 16.38 -7.28 12.93
C GLU A 283 14.85 -7.16 13.00
N PHE A 284 14.28 -6.23 12.23
CA PHE A 284 12.84 -6.05 12.13
C PHE A 284 12.12 -7.34 11.66
N PHE A 285 12.61 -7.98 10.59
CA PHE A 285 12.00 -9.21 10.08
C PHE A 285 12.20 -10.43 11.00
N GLU A 286 13.35 -10.53 11.67
CA GLU A 286 13.60 -11.56 12.69
C GLU A 286 12.57 -11.43 13.83
N ASN A 287 12.37 -10.22 14.36
CA ASN A 287 11.39 -9.94 15.40
C ASN A 287 9.94 -10.23 14.95
N LEU A 288 9.59 -9.95 13.69
CA LEU A 288 8.27 -10.29 13.15
C LEU A 288 8.02 -11.80 13.11
N SER A 289 9.03 -12.56 12.73
CA SER A 289 8.93 -14.02 12.61
C SER A 289 8.75 -14.70 13.97
N GLU A 290 9.37 -14.16 15.02
CA GLU A 290 9.21 -14.63 16.40
C GLU A 290 7.83 -14.30 16.99
N GLN A 291 7.23 -13.17 16.59
CA GLN A 291 5.91 -12.73 17.05
C GLN A 291 4.74 -13.34 16.25
N SER A 292 5.01 -14.02 15.13
CA SER A 292 4.00 -14.65 14.27
C SER A 292 4.48 -16.02 13.78
N PRO A 293 4.53 -17.05 14.64
CA PRO A 293 4.84 -18.42 14.21
C PRO A 293 3.68 -18.96 13.36
N GLY A 294 3.69 -18.63 12.07
CA GLY A 294 2.65 -19.00 11.09
C GLY A 294 2.38 -17.98 9.98
N GLY A 295 2.98 -16.78 10.01
CA GLY A 295 2.80 -15.76 8.97
C GLY A 295 3.83 -15.87 7.86
N LEU A 296 3.39 -16.18 6.64
CA LEU A 296 4.20 -16.10 5.40
C LEU A 296 4.59 -14.64 5.10
N TYR A 297 5.61 -14.14 5.79
CA TYR A 297 6.42 -13.01 5.35
C TYR A 297 7.82 -13.57 5.03
N GLY A 298 7.89 -14.38 3.98
CA GLY A 298 9.15 -14.78 3.39
C GLY A 298 9.71 -13.59 2.61
N ALA A 299 10.83 -13.05 3.11
CA ALA A 299 11.71 -12.20 2.32
C ALA A 299 12.24 -13.01 1.13
N ASN A 300 12.06 -12.47 -0.08
CA ASN A 300 12.90 -12.74 -1.25
C ASN A 300 13.30 -11.39 -1.82
#